data_AF-A0A960LPH5-F1
#
_entry.id   AF-A0A960LPH5-F1
#
_cell.length_a   1.000
_cell.length_b   1.000
_cell.length_c   1.000
_cell.angle_alpha   90.00
_cell.angle_beta   90.00
_cell.angle_gamma   90.00
#
_symmetry.space_group_name_H-M   'P 1'
#
loop_
_entity.id
_entity.type
_entity.pdbx_description
1 polymer ?
#
loop_
_entity_poly.entity_id
_entity_poly.type
_entity_poly.pdbx_seq_one_letter_code
_entity_poly.pdbx_strand_id
1 'polypeptide(L)'
;MNSVPSNGQEATEIPFIDLADDYYRQILVDHEAGQYLGHPTTALLDDGKTILTVYPKGHGKGGIVYKRSTDGGLTWSERLPTPESWLTSKEVPTLHRMTDAAGKKRIVMFSGLYPVRMAVTEDDGATWSELAPV
;
A
#
# COMPACT_ATOMS: atom_id res chain seq x y z
N MET A 1 -15.25 14.70 59.66
CA MET A 1 -14.92 13.82 58.53
C MET A 1 -15.81 14.25 57.38
N ASN A 2 -15.27 14.99 56.41
CA ASN A 2 -16.05 15.49 55.27
C ASN A 2 -15.82 14.56 54.09
N SER A 3 -16.86 13.85 53.68
CA SER A 3 -16.90 13.01 52.49
C SER A 3 -16.91 13.88 51.23
N VAL A 4 -15.94 13.66 50.35
CA VAL A 4 -15.90 14.25 49.01
C VAL A 4 -16.92 13.51 48.12
N PRO A 5 -17.79 14.19 47.37
CA PRO A 5 -18.68 13.54 46.43
C PRO A 5 -17.91 13.07 45.18
N SER A 6 -18.11 11.82 44.78
CA SER A 6 -17.58 11.26 43.54
C SER A 6 -18.37 11.78 42.35
N ASN A 7 -17.79 12.66 41.54
CA ASN A 7 -18.27 12.92 40.18
C ASN A 7 -17.93 11.72 39.29
N GLY A 8 -18.75 10.67 39.36
CA GLY A 8 -18.71 9.56 38.42
C GLY A 8 -19.59 9.89 37.21
N GLN A 9 -19.02 10.47 36.16
CA GLN A 9 -19.60 10.32 34.84
C GLN A 9 -19.29 8.90 34.39
N GLU A 10 -20.32 8.04 34.28
CA GLU A 10 -20.17 6.73 33.64
C GLU A 10 -19.68 6.95 32.21
N ALA A 11 -18.49 6.42 31.90
CA ALA A 11 -17.98 6.43 30.55
C ALA A 11 -18.88 5.55 29.67
N THR A 12 -19.49 6.14 28.64
CA THR A 12 -20.26 5.41 27.64
C THR A 12 -19.34 4.36 26.99
N GLU A 13 -19.76 3.10 27.00
CA GLU A 13 -18.98 2.00 26.44
C GLU A 13 -18.79 2.20 24.93
N ILE A 14 -17.55 2.06 24.44
CA ILE A 14 -17.23 2.17 23.01
C ILE A 14 -17.76 0.90 22.32
N PRO A 15 -18.58 1.00 21.26
CA PRO A 15 -19.06 -0.19 20.56
C PRO A 15 -17.91 -0.91 19.85
N PHE A 16 -17.86 -2.24 20.01
CA PHE A 16 -16.97 -3.12 19.28
C PHE A 16 -17.76 -3.95 18.26
N ILE A 17 -17.21 -4.08 17.05
CA ILE A 17 -17.75 -4.94 15.99
C ILE A 17 -16.64 -5.93 15.63
N ASP A 18 -16.94 -7.24 15.72
CA ASP A 18 -16.04 -8.29 15.24
C ASP A 18 -16.33 -8.58 13.76
N LEU A 19 -15.29 -8.57 12.93
CA LEU A 19 -15.35 -8.82 11.49
C LEU A 19 -14.58 -10.09 11.08
N ALA A 20 -14.15 -10.91 12.04
CA ALA A 20 -13.31 -12.07 11.78
C ALA A 20 -13.96 -13.08 10.80
N ASP A 21 -15.27 -13.32 10.96
CA ASP A 21 -16.05 -14.24 10.13
C ASP A 21 -16.78 -13.59 8.95
N ASP A 22 -16.57 -12.28 8.72
CA ASP A 22 -17.12 -11.55 7.57
C ASP A 22 -16.29 -11.83 6.30
N TYR A 23 -16.16 -13.10 5.92
CA TYR A 23 -15.29 -13.56 4.82
C TYR A 23 -15.58 -12.87 3.48
N TYR A 24 -16.81 -12.42 3.24
CA TYR A 24 -17.19 -11.67 2.03
C TYR A 24 -16.49 -10.30 1.91
N ARG A 25 -15.93 -9.78 3.00
CA ARG A 25 -15.15 -8.53 3.03
C ARG A 25 -13.64 -8.77 2.84
N GLN A 26 -13.21 -10.03 2.86
CA GLN A 26 -11.80 -10.40 2.84
C GLN A 26 -11.42 -10.77 1.41
N ILE A 27 -10.46 -10.04 0.84
CA ILE A 27 -9.92 -10.32 -0.49
C ILE A 27 -8.45 -10.68 -0.37
N LEU A 28 -8.07 -11.82 -0.95
CA LEU A 28 -6.67 -12.21 -1.06
C LEU A 28 -6.03 -11.51 -2.26
N VAL A 29 -5.02 -10.69 -2.01
CA VAL A 29 -4.28 -9.95 -3.05
C VAL A 29 -3.22 -10.81 -3.70
N ASP A 30 -2.40 -11.50 -2.92
CA ASP A 30 -1.32 -12.37 -3.39
C ASP A 30 -0.97 -13.41 -2.32
N HIS A 31 -0.47 -14.57 -2.76
CA HIS A 31 -0.01 -15.63 -1.88
C HIS A 31 1.10 -16.43 -2.56
N GLU A 32 2.16 -16.71 -1.81
CA GLU A 32 3.23 -17.60 -2.24
C GLU A 32 3.65 -18.47 -1.06
N ALA A 33 3.56 -19.80 -1.22
CA ALA A 33 3.82 -20.75 -0.15
C ALA A 33 5.25 -20.59 0.41
N GLY A 34 5.37 -20.45 1.72
CA GLY A 34 6.66 -20.27 2.40
C GLY A 34 7.29 -18.88 2.24
N GLN A 35 6.62 -17.93 1.59
CA GLN A 35 7.11 -16.58 1.39
C GLN A 35 6.26 -15.57 2.16
N TYR A 36 6.91 -14.72 2.95
CA TYR A 36 6.26 -13.57 3.55
C TYR A 36 6.02 -12.49 2.49
N LEU A 37 4.75 -12.13 2.30
CA LEU A 37 4.29 -11.03 1.47
C LEU A 37 3.47 -10.09 2.37
N GLY A 38 4.07 -8.97 2.74
CA GLY A 38 3.47 -8.00 3.66
C GLY A 38 3.88 -6.59 3.30
N HIS A 39 3.47 -5.62 4.10
CA HIS A 39 3.72 -4.18 3.86
C HIS A 39 3.23 -3.67 2.48
N PRO A 40 1.99 -3.97 2.07
CA PRO A 40 1.46 -3.40 0.84
C PRO A 40 1.19 -1.91 1.01
N THR A 41 1.58 -1.14 0.00
CA THR A 41 1.07 0.22 -0.18
C THR A 41 0.15 0.25 -1.40
N THR A 42 -0.98 0.92 -1.26
CA THR A 42 -1.97 1.04 -2.33
C THR A 42 -2.16 2.48 -2.79
N ALA A 43 -2.59 2.66 -4.04
CA ALA A 43 -3.04 3.93 -4.59
C ALA A 43 -4.30 3.73 -5.45
N LEU A 44 -5.40 4.40 -5.08
CA LEU A 44 -6.62 4.48 -5.89
C LEU A 44 -6.43 5.55 -6.98
N LEU A 45 -6.69 5.19 -8.23
CA LEU A 45 -6.59 6.09 -9.38
C LEU A 45 -7.83 6.97 -9.55
N ASP A 46 -7.77 7.92 -10.48
CA ASP A 46 -8.83 8.90 -10.70
C ASP A 46 -10.13 8.31 -11.26
N ASP A 47 -10.08 7.10 -11.83
CA ASP A 47 -11.28 6.39 -12.27
C ASP A 47 -12.14 5.86 -11.11
N GLY A 48 -11.66 6.01 -9.87
CA GLY A 48 -12.39 5.65 -8.66
C GLY A 48 -12.50 4.15 -8.39
N LYS A 49 -11.81 3.31 -9.17
CA LYS A 49 -11.90 1.84 -9.05
C LYS A 49 -10.58 1.11 -9.29
N THR A 50 -9.65 1.68 -10.05
CA THR A 50 -8.36 1.05 -10.29
C THR A 50 -7.47 1.29 -9.09
N ILE A 51 -6.98 0.21 -8.49
CA ILE A 51 -6.07 0.24 -7.35
C ILE A 51 -4.74 -0.36 -7.78
N LEU A 52 -3.66 0.39 -7.59
CA LEU A 52 -2.30 -0.10 -7.71
C LEU A 52 -1.83 -0.59 -6.35
N THR A 53 -1.07 -1.68 -6.31
CA THR A 53 -0.42 -2.13 -5.06
C THR A 53 1.01 -2.55 -5.31
N VAL A 54 1.91 -2.14 -4.42
CA VAL A 54 3.31 -2.57 -4.40
C VAL A 54 3.67 -3.08 -3.01
N TYR A 55 4.51 -4.10 -2.95
CA TYR A 55 4.98 -4.69 -1.70
C TYR A 55 6.34 -5.39 -1.92
N PRO A 56 7.20 -5.46 -0.90
CA PRO A 56 8.42 -6.24 -0.99
C PRO A 56 8.10 -7.73 -0.93
N LYS A 57 8.83 -8.54 -1.71
CA LYS A 57 8.88 -9.99 -1.52
C LYS A 57 9.76 -10.34 -0.31
N GLY A 58 9.32 -9.95 0.88
CA GLY A 58 10.04 -10.12 2.15
C GLY A 58 9.59 -9.11 3.22
N HIS A 59 10.20 -9.18 4.40
CA HIS A 59 9.85 -8.29 5.52
C HIS A 59 10.72 -7.03 5.49
N GLY A 60 10.32 -6.02 4.72
CA GLY A 60 11.08 -4.77 4.57
C GLY A 60 12.38 -4.92 3.77
N LYS A 61 12.49 -5.95 2.93
CA LYS A 61 13.61 -6.18 2.00
C LYS A 61 13.16 -7.13 0.88
N GLY A 62 13.88 -7.11 -0.23
CA GLY A 62 13.63 -7.99 -1.37
C GLY A 62 13.02 -7.24 -2.55
N GLY A 63 12.91 -7.93 -3.68
CA GLY A 63 12.37 -7.35 -4.90
C GLY A 63 10.95 -6.84 -4.71
N ILE A 64 10.66 -5.66 -5.27
CA ILE A 64 9.32 -5.08 -5.22
C ILE A 64 8.44 -5.82 -6.22
N VAL A 65 7.28 -6.26 -5.74
CA VAL A 65 6.21 -6.86 -6.52
C VAL A 65 5.15 -5.80 -6.80
N TYR A 66 4.56 -5.86 -7.99
CA TYR A 66 3.50 -4.95 -8.43
C TYR A 66 2.28 -5.75 -8.88
N LYS A 67 1.09 -5.35 -8.40
CA LYS A 67 -0.21 -5.89 -8.86
C LYS A 67 -1.21 -4.74 -9.02
N ARG A 68 -2.29 -5.02 -9.75
CA ARG A 68 -3.40 -4.06 -9.91
C ARG A 68 -4.76 -4.72 -9.76
N SER A 69 -5.72 -3.93 -9.31
CA SER A 69 -7.15 -4.22 -9.39
C SER A 69 -7.82 -3.16 -10.26
N THR A 70 -8.89 -3.52 -10.97
CA THR A 70 -9.67 -2.59 -11.83
C THR A 70 -11.15 -2.50 -11.43
N ASP A 71 -11.51 -3.14 -10.31
CA ASP A 71 -12.87 -3.34 -9.82
C ASP A 71 -13.02 -2.96 -8.33
N GLY A 72 -12.21 -2.02 -7.85
CA GLY A 72 -12.27 -1.53 -6.47
C GLY A 72 -11.62 -2.47 -5.45
N GLY A 73 -10.73 -3.36 -5.90
CA GLY A 73 -10.00 -4.29 -5.03
C GLY A 73 -10.70 -5.63 -4.82
N LEU A 74 -11.76 -5.93 -5.58
CA LEU A 74 -12.50 -7.21 -5.49
C LEU A 74 -11.73 -8.35 -6.16
N THR A 75 -11.04 -8.06 -7.26
CA THR A 75 -10.11 -8.99 -7.92
C THR A 75 -8.77 -8.32 -8.21
N TRP A 76 -7.71 -9.13 -8.30
CA TRP A 76 -6.34 -8.68 -8.53
C TRP A 76 -5.71 -9.42 -9.70
N SER A 77 -4.91 -8.72 -10.48
CA SER A 77 -4.15 -9.28 -11.60
C SER A 77 -3.18 -10.37 -11.15
N GLU A 78 -2.49 -11.02 -12.07
CA GLU A 78 -1.20 -11.65 -11.74
C GLU A 78 -0.14 -10.59 -11.38
N ARG A 79 1.03 -11.03 -10.91
CA ARG A 79 2.18 -10.14 -10.72
C ARG A 79 2.54 -9.50 -12.06
N LEU A 80 2.58 -8.17 -12.08
CA LEU A 80 2.90 -7.39 -13.26
C LEU A 80 4.42 -7.28 -13.43
N PRO A 81 4.92 -7.15 -14.67
CA PRO A 81 6.33 -6.93 -14.90
C PRO A 81 6.79 -5.64 -14.25
N THR A 82 7.98 -5.67 -13.66
CA THR A 82 8.64 -4.52 -13.04
C THR A 82 10.04 -4.34 -13.64
N PRO A 83 10.56 -3.10 -13.67
CA PRO A 83 11.95 -2.85 -14.06
C PRO A 83 12.96 -3.65 -13.22
N GLU A 84 14.11 -4.00 -13.79
CA GLU A 84 15.05 -4.96 -13.16
C GLU A 84 15.62 -4.43 -11.85
N SER A 85 15.86 -3.12 -11.76
CA SER A 85 16.41 -2.51 -10.54
C SER A 85 15.53 -2.69 -9.31
N TRP A 86 14.22 -2.91 -9.48
CA TRP A 86 13.27 -3.13 -8.38
C TRP A 86 13.62 -4.37 -7.55
N LEU A 87 14.30 -5.35 -8.15
CA LEU A 87 14.81 -6.55 -7.46
C LEU A 87 15.78 -6.23 -6.33
N THR A 88 16.45 -5.08 -6.42
CA THR A 88 17.48 -4.66 -5.47
C THR A 88 16.95 -3.74 -4.37
N SER A 89 15.62 -3.55 -4.27
CA SER A 89 15.03 -2.76 -3.18
C SER A 89 15.39 -3.33 -1.81
N LYS A 90 15.58 -2.43 -0.85
CA LYS A 90 15.97 -2.77 0.53
C LYS A 90 14.93 -2.32 1.55
N GLU A 91 13.76 -1.87 1.11
CA GLU A 91 12.74 -1.32 1.99
C GLU A 91 11.33 -1.58 1.47
N VAL A 92 10.35 -1.34 2.33
CA VAL A 92 8.94 -1.20 1.98
C VAL A 92 8.75 -0.06 0.96
N PRO A 93 8.19 -0.33 -0.23
CA PRO A 93 7.85 0.68 -1.20
C PRO A 93 6.56 1.41 -0.80
N THR A 94 6.52 2.72 -1.02
CA THR A 94 5.33 3.56 -0.81
C THR A 94 4.92 4.24 -2.12
N LEU A 95 3.62 4.42 -2.34
CA LEU A 95 3.07 5.07 -3.54
C LEU A 95 2.52 6.44 -3.18
N HIS A 96 2.93 7.44 -3.95
CA HIS A 96 2.50 8.82 -3.79
C HIS A 96 1.98 9.35 -5.13
N ARG A 97 0.69 9.65 -5.18
CA ARG A 97 0.08 10.34 -6.32
C ARG A 97 0.42 11.82 -6.22
N MET A 98 0.99 12.38 -7.29
CA MET A 98 1.46 13.75 -7.35
C MET A 98 0.93 14.44 -8.60
N THR A 99 0.68 15.75 -8.48
CA THR A 99 0.37 16.62 -9.62
C THR A 99 1.31 17.81 -9.53
N ASP A 100 2.06 18.09 -10.59
CA ASP A 100 2.97 19.24 -10.60
C ASP A 100 2.26 20.57 -10.90
N ALA A 101 3.02 21.66 -10.85
CA ALA A 101 2.49 23.01 -11.09
C ALA A 101 1.91 23.20 -12.50
N ALA A 102 2.30 22.37 -13.48
CA ALA A 102 1.76 22.38 -14.84
C ALA A 102 0.53 21.46 -14.98
N GLY A 103 0.09 20.81 -13.90
CA GLY A 103 -1.03 19.87 -13.90
C GLY A 103 -0.66 18.46 -14.36
N LYS A 104 0.63 18.16 -14.56
CA LYS A 104 1.06 16.82 -14.97
C LYS A 104 0.97 15.86 -13.79
N LYS A 105 0.17 14.81 -13.96
CA LYS A 105 0.01 13.74 -12.97
C LYS A 105 1.14 12.72 -13.09
N ARG A 106 1.57 12.21 -11.94
CA ARG A 106 2.52 11.10 -11.83
C ARG A 106 2.26 10.34 -10.55
N ILE A 107 2.75 9.10 -10.49
CA ILE A 107 2.83 8.34 -9.25
C ILE A 107 4.31 8.06 -9.00
N VAL A 108 4.77 8.41 -7.81
CA VAL A 108 6.13 8.14 -7.36
C VAL A 108 6.08 6.93 -6.43
N MET A 109 6.85 5.90 -6.76
CA MET A 109 7.16 4.81 -5.85
C MET A 109 8.48 5.12 -5.14
N PHE A 110 8.46 5.20 -3.81
CA PHE A 110 9.62 5.55 -3.00
C PHE A 110 10.10 4.35 -2.18
N SER A 111 11.40 4.03 -2.28
CA SER A 111 12.11 3.01 -1.49
C SER A 111 13.06 3.71 -0.51
N GLY A 112 12.66 3.76 0.77
CA GLY A 112 13.22 4.70 1.74
C GLY A 112 14.53 4.32 2.44
N LEU A 113 15.00 3.06 2.37
CA LEU A 113 16.27 2.66 2.98
C LEU A 113 17.45 2.99 2.07
N TYR A 114 18.56 3.45 2.65
CA TYR A 114 19.75 3.83 1.90
C TYR A 114 20.34 2.67 1.06
N PRO A 115 20.68 2.87 -0.23
CA PRO A 115 20.49 4.11 -0.99
C PRO A 115 19.01 4.37 -1.29
N VAL A 116 18.55 5.56 -0.92
CA VAL A 116 17.18 6.01 -1.13
C VAL A 116 16.95 6.15 -2.61
N ARG A 117 15.89 5.53 -3.12
CA ARG A 117 15.59 5.51 -4.54
C ARG A 117 14.11 5.69 -4.81
N MET A 118 13.79 6.15 -6.00
CA MET A 118 12.42 6.26 -6.48
C MET A 118 12.27 5.72 -7.90
N ALA A 119 11.06 5.27 -8.22
CA ALA A 119 10.60 5.03 -9.58
C ALA A 119 9.34 5.87 -9.85
N VAL A 120 9.09 6.18 -11.11
CA VAL A 120 7.98 7.04 -11.52
C VAL A 120 7.18 6.36 -12.63
N THR A 121 5.86 6.53 -12.57
CA THR A 121 4.95 6.32 -13.70
C THR A 121 4.20 7.61 -13.99
N GLU A 122 3.98 7.88 -15.28
CA GLU A 122 3.17 8.98 -15.79
C GLU A 122 2.00 8.48 -16.65
N ASP A 123 1.77 7.17 -16.66
CA ASP A 123 0.74 6.46 -17.44
C ASP A 123 -0.12 5.56 -16.55
N ASP A 124 -0.41 6.04 -15.33
CA ASP A 124 -1.30 5.37 -14.37
C ASP A 124 -0.85 3.94 -14.02
N GLY A 125 0.47 3.74 -13.98
CA GLY A 125 1.12 2.49 -13.60
C GLY A 125 1.11 1.44 -14.71
N ALA A 126 0.88 1.80 -15.97
CA ALA A 126 1.06 0.87 -17.09
C ALA A 126 2.54 0.56 -17.33
N THR A 127 3.42 1.57 -17.20
CA THR A 127 4.87 1.43 -17.24
C THR A 127 5.53 2.19 -16.09
N TRP A 128 6.72 1.74 -15.70
CA TRP A 128 7.48 2.30 -14.59
C TRP A 128 8.93 2.53 -14.99
N SER A 129 9.54 3.59 -14.45
CA SER A 129 10.98 3.79 -14.54
C SER A 129 11.76 2.83 -13.65
N GLU A 130 13.05 2.67 -13.93
CA GLU A 130 13.99 2.07 -12.99
C GLU A 130 14.03 2.87 -11.66
N LEU A 131 14.42 2.19 -10.57
CA LEU A 131 14.79 2.81 -9.30
C LEU A 131 16.06 3.66 -9.49
N ALA A 132 15.89 4.98 -9.44
CA ALA A 132 16.98 5.94 -9.49
C ALA A 132 17.22 6.57 -8.10
N PRO A 133 18.47 6.95 -7.76
CA PRO A 133 18.75 7.74 -6.56
C PRO A 133 17.90 9.01 -6.49
N VAL A 134 17.53 9.40 -5.28
CA VAL A 134 16.83 10.66 -4.98
C VAL A 134 17.83 11.79 -4.75
#